data_AF-A0A660MGG4-F1
#
_entry.id   AF-A0A660MGG4-F1
#
_cell.length_a   1.000
_cell.length_b   1.000
_cell.length_c   1.000
_cell.angle_alpha   90.00
_cell.angle_beta   90.00
_cell.angle_gamma   90.00
#
_symmetry.space_group_name_H-M   'P 1'
#
loop_
_entity.id
_entity.type
_entity.pdbx_description
1 polymer ?
#
loop_
_entity_poly.entity_id
_entity_poly.type
_entity_poly.pdbx_seq_one_letter_code
_entity_poly.pdbx_strand_id
1 'polypeptide(L)' 'LDMEHFAEVNKIMKTYFHEPYPARIAIAVHALPWDAQIELEAVMAL' A
#
# COMPACT_ATOMS: atom_id res chain seq x y z
N LEU A 1 8.82 -9.11 10.66
CA LEU A 1 8.78 -8.49 9.32
C LEU A 1 7.87 -9.37 8.48
N ASP A 2 6.56 -9.22 8.66
CA ASP A 2 5.55 -10.04 7.99
C ASP A 2 4.60 -9.14 7.20
N MET A 3 4.08 -9.67 6.10
CA MET A 3 3.17 -9.03 5.14
C MET A 3 1.75 -9.60 5.27
N GLU A 4 1.35 -9.92 6.49
CA GLU A 4 0.09 -10.61 6.80
C GLU A 4 -1.14 -9.93 6.16
N HIS A 5 -1.19 -8.59 6.19
CA HIS A 5 -2.30 -7.82 5.63
C HIS A 5 -2.18 -7.51 4.13
N PHE A 6 -1.15 -7.99 3.43
CA PHE A 6 -0.90 -7.60 2.02
C PHE A 6 -2.06 -7.96 1.08
N ALA A 7 -2.68 -9.13 1.28
CA ALA A 7 -3.83 -9.55 0.47
C ALA A 7 -5.06 -8.66 0.68
N GLU A 8 -5.30 -8.22 1.92
CA GLU A 8 -6.40 -7.33 2.27
C GLU A 8 -6.19 -5.94 1.69
N VAL A 9 -4.98 -5.38 1.82
CA VAL A 9 -4.61 -4.11 1.20
C VAL A 9 -4.79 -4.17 -0.31
N ASN A 10 -4.39 -5.26 -0.98
CA ASN A 10 -4.62 -5.42 -2.42
C ASN A 10 -6.11 -5.38 -2.79
N LYS A 11 -6.98 -5.99 -1.98
CA LYS A 11 -8.43 -5.97 -2.20
C LYS A 11 -8.98 -4.54 -2.08
N ILE A 12 -8.55 -3.81 -1.05
CA ILE A 12 -8.95 -2.41 -0.82
C ILE A 12 -8.41 -1.50 -1.94
N MET A 13 -7.15 -1.64 -2.34
CA MET A 13 -6.56 -0.82 -3.42
C MET A 13 -7.36 -0.93 -4.73
N LYS A 14 -7.91 -2.10 -5.05
CA LYS A 14 -8.76 -2.31 -6.24
C LYS A 14 -10.11 -1.56 -6.18
N THR A 15 -10.52 -1.07 -5.01
CA THR A 15 -11.73 -0.21 -4.92
C THR A 15 -11.43 1.26 -5.18
N TYR A 16 -10.15 1.66 -5.12
CA TYR A 16 -9.71 3.05 -5.31
C TYR A 16 -9.03 3.29 -6.66
N PHE A 17 -8.30 2.29 -7.17
CA PHE A 17 -7.57 2.39 -8.44
C PHE A 17 -8.20 1.47 -9.48
N HIS A 18 -8.31 1.99 -10.70
CA HIS A 18 -8.80 1.26 -11.87
C HIS A 18 -7.72 1.23 -12.95
N GLU A 19 -7.91 0.37 -13.95
CA GLU A 19 -6.94 0.27 -15.03
C GLU A 19 -6.84 1.58 -15.85
N PRO A 20 -5.62 2.01 -16.21
CA PRO A 20 -4.33 1.40 -15.91
C PRO A 20 -3.87 1.65 -14.46
N TYR A 21 -3.50 0.59 -13.73
CA TYR A 21 -3.06 0.71 -12.34
C TYR A 21 -1.73 1.48 -12.22
N PRO A 22 -1.51 2.23 -11.12
CA PRO A 22 -0.23 2.90 -10.88
C PRO A 22 0.90 1.89 -10.66
N ALA A 23 2.13 2.29 -10.99
CA ALA A 23 3.32 1.56 -10.57
C ALA A 23 3.41 1.54 -9.03
N ARG A 24 3.82 0.42 -8.45
CA ARG A 24 3.83 0.22 -6.98
C ARG A 24 4.97 -0.68 -6.52
N ILE A 25 5.52 -0.35 -5.35
CA ILE A 25 6.34 -1.24 -4.52
C ILE A 25 5.71 -1.39 -3.13
N ALA A 26 5.83 -2.56 -2.51
CA ALA A 26 5.42 -2.80 -1.14
C ALA A 26 6.58 -3.46 -0.39
N ILE A 27 6.93 -2.93 0.79
CA ILE A 27 8.05 -3.40 1.60
C ILE A 27 7.60 -3.57 3.06
N ALA A 28 8.15 -4.58 3.73
CA ALA A 28 7.92 -4.77 5.16
C ALA A 28 8.98 -3.98 5.91
N VAL A 29 8.55 -3.16 6.86
CA VAL A 29 9.43 -2.35 7.71
C VAL A 29 9.32 -2.78 9.16
N HIS A 30 10.30 -2.39 9.99
CA HIS A 30 10.31 -2.78 11.40
C HIS A 30 9.13 -2.17 12.19
N ALA A 31 8.86 -0.89 11.95
CA ALA A 31 7.76 -0.14 12.54
C ALA A 31 7.40 1.06 11.65
N LEU A 32 6.19 1.57 11.81
CA LEU A 32 5.71 2.82 11.23
C LEU A 32 5.39 3.82 12.35
N PRO A 33 5.33 5.13 12.07
CA PRO A 33 4.89 6.12 13.04
C PRO A 33 3.51 5.79 13.62
N TRP A 34 3.32 6.07 14.91
CA TRP A 34 2.05 5.86 15.63
C TRP A 34 1.53 4.42 15.62
N ASP A 35 2.42 3.43 15.52
CA ASP A 35 2.08 2.00 15.43
C ASP A 35 1.10 1.69 14.27
N ALA A 36 1.18 2.47 13.19
CA ALA A 36 0.35 2.25 12.01
C ALA A 36 0.61 0.87 11.39
N GLN A 37 -0.46 0.25 10.87
CA GLN A 37 -0.38 -1.04 10.19
C GLN A 37 0.05 -0.92 8.72
N ILE A 38 -0.16 0.24 8.11
CA ILE A 38 0.19 0.54 6.73
C ILE A 38 0.43 2.05 6.56
N GLU A 39 1.41 2.39 5.73
CA GLU A 39 1.68 3.73 5.23
C GLU A 39 1.82 3.67 3.71
N LEU A 40 1.28 4.66 3.00
CA LEU A 40 1.31 4.75 1.55
C LEU A 40 1.79 6.15 1.14
N GLU A 41 2.82 6.18 0.30
CA GLU A 41 3.29 7.38 -0.39
C GLU A 41 3.04 7.24 -1.89
N ALA A 42 2.76 8.36 -2.57
CA ALA A 42 2.45 8.38 -3.99
C ALA A 42 3.00 9.62 -4.70
N VAL A 43 3.30 9.45 -5.99
CA VAL A 43 3.63 10.54 -6.92
C VAL A 43 2.52 10.61 -7.98
N MET A 44 2.05 11.82 -8.26
CA MET A 44 0.98 12.10 -9.23
C MET A 44 1.46 13.06 -10.31
N ALA A 45 0.96 12.89 -11.53
CA ALA A 45 1.11 13.83 -12.64
C ALA A 45 -0.29 14.31 -13.08
N LEU A 46 -0.37 15.56 -13.58
CA LEU A 46 -1.59 16.19 -14.11
C LEU A 46 -1.60 16.17 -15.64
#